data_AF-A0A0E4FRC4-F1
#
_entry.id   AF-A0A0E4FRC4-F1
#
_cell.length_a   1.000
_cell.length_b   1.000
_cell.length_c   1.000
_cell.angle_alpha   90.00
_cell.angle_beta   90.00
_cell.angle_gamma   90.00
#
_symmetry.space_group_name_H-M   'P 1'
#
loop_
_entity.id
_entity.type
_entity.pdbx_description
1 polymer ?
#
loop_
_entity_poly.entity_id
_entity_poly.type
_entity_poly.pdbx_seq_one_letter_code
_entity_poly.pdbx_strand_id
1 'polypeptide(L)'
;MPRSVATLPGLVLANVMLGLPYVIISVLAGLQSFDPAQEMVARSLGMNRLRSFFAVTLPQIKSSVVAGGIFAFISAMDETIVALFISGGQYQPLTKRMFTALRDEIDPTIAAISTLMTAASFMLVLLASTRGKRSG
;
A
#
# COMPACT_ATOMS: atom_id res chain seq x y z
N MET A 1 -24.98 6.01 17.53
CA MET A 1 -24.90 6.07 16.05
C MET A 1 -23.62 6.78 15.64
N PRO A 2 -22.53 6.09 15.22
CA PRO A 2 -21.40 6.79 14.61
C PRO A 2 -21.60 6.83 13.09
N ARG A 3 -22.36 7.81 12.60
CA ARG A 3 -22.52 8.07 11.15
C ARG A 3 -21.29 8.74 10.52
N SER A 4 -20.27 9.07 11.32
CA SER A 4 -19.05 9.75 10.87
C SER A 4 -18.08 8.86 10.07
N VAL A 5 -18.25 7.53 10.10
CA VAL A 5 -17.37 6.60 9.38
C VAL A 5 -17.81 6.43 7.91
N ALA A 6 -19.04 6.82 7.57
CA ALA A 6 -19.60 6.70 6.22
C ALA A 6 -19.59 8.02 5.41
N THR A 7 -18.84 9.02 5.85
CA THR A 7 -18.65 10.29 5.13
C THR A 7 -17.29 10.30 4.44
N LEU A 8 -17.21 10.97 3.28
CA LEU A 8 -15.96 11.17 2.52
C LEU A 8 -14.74 11.55 3.40
N PRO A 9 -14.82 12.53 4.32
CA PRO A 9 -13.70 12.86 5.22
C PRO A 9 -13.31 11.73 6.18
N GLY A 10 -14.27 10.92 6.64
CA GLY A 10 -13.98 9.76 7.51
C GLY A 10 -13.22 8.66 6.76
N LEU A 11 -13.60 8.40 5.51
CA LEU A 11 -12.89 7.47 4.63
C LEU A 11 -11.47 7.95 4.31
N VAL A 12 -11.32 9.24 4.00
CA VAL A 12 -9.99 9.84 3.74
C VAL A 12 -9.10 9.75 4.97
N LEU A 13 -9.61 10.08 6.17
CA LEU A 13 -8.82 10.00 7.40
C LEU A 13 -8.38 8.57 7.73
N ALA A 14 -9.27 7.58 7.54
CA ALA A 14 -8.94 6.18 7.75
C ALA A 14 -7.81 5.72 6.80
N ASN A 15 -7.91 6.05 5.50
CA ASN A 15 -6.88 5.72 4.52
C ASN A 15 -5.56 6.45 4.77
N VAL A 16 -5.61 7.70 5.22
CA VAL A 16 -4.41 8.46 5.58
C VAL A 16 -3.70 7.83 6.77
N MET A 17 -4.43 7.39 7.80
CA MET A 17 -3.84 6.68 8.95
C MET A 17 -3.14 5.38 8.54
N LEU A 18 -3.68 4.67 7.54
CA LEU A 18 -3.10 3.42 7.02
C LEU A 18 -1.89 3.67 6.11
N GLY A 19 -1.90 4.77 5.33
CA GLY A 19 -0.77 5.16 4.47
C GLY A 19 0.39 5.81 5.24
N LEU A 20 0.12 6.42 6.40
CA LEU A 20 1.11 7.13 7.22
C LEU A 20 2.38 6.33 7.57
N PRO A 21 2.32 5.06 8.03
CA PRO A 21 3.51 4.30 8.38
C PRO A 21 4.47 4.12 7.18
N TYR A 22 3.94 3.95 5.97
CA TYR A 22 4.78 3.83 4.76
C TYR A 22 5.58 5.10 4.49
N VAL A 23 4.94 6.26 4.62
CA VAL A 23 5.60 7.57 4.47
C VAL A 23 6.64 7.76 5.57
N ILE A 24 6.28 7.49 6.83
CA ILE A 24 7.17 7.64 7.98
C ILE A 24 8.45 6.80 7.79
N ILE A 25 8.31 5.51 7.49
CA ILE A 25 9.46 4.60 7.33
C ILE A 25 10.39 5.08 6.22
N SER A 26 9.83 5.49 5.07
CA SER A 26 10.62 5.96 3.94
C SER A 26 11.34 7.27 4.27
N VAL A 27 10.67 8.24 4.90
CA VAL A 27 11.28 9.51 5.30
C VAL A 27 12.35 9.31 6.37
N LEU A 28 12.14 8.41 7.35
CA LEU A 28 13.17 8.08 8.33
C LEU A 28 14.40 7.47 7.68
N ALA A 29 14.24 6.55 6.71
CA ALA A 29 15.35 6.00 5.96
C ALA A 29 16.14 7.09 5.22
N GLY A 30 15.44 8.08 4.63
CA GLY A 30 16.07 9.26 4.04
C GLY A 30 16.85 10.09 5.04
N LEU A 31 16.27 10.36 6.21
CA LEU A 31 16.93 11.13 7.27
C LEU A 31 18.15 10.41 7.87
N GLN A 32 18.15 9.08 7.93
CA GLN A 32 19.31 8.30 8.38
C GLN A 32 20.50 8.40 7.41
N SER A 33 20.23 8.61 6.12
CA SER A 33 21.28 8.81 5.11
C SER A 33 21.85 10.23 5.06
N PHE A 34 21.20 11.18 5.75
CA PHE A 34 21.56 12.59 5.78
C PHE A 34 22.54 12.90 6.91
N ASP A 35 23.55 13.74 6.64
CA ASP A 35 24.49 14.25 7.65
C ASP A 35 23.94 15.52 8.34
N PRO A 36 23.61 15.46 9.65
CA PRO A 36 23.12 16.62 10.41
C PRO A 36 24.08 17.81 10.43
N ALA A 37 25.37 17.59 10.18
CA ALA A 37 26.36 18.66 10.15
C ALA A 37 26.04 19.72 9.09
N GLN A 38 25.43 19.33 7.97
CA GLN A 38 25.06 20.27 6.91
C GLN A 38 23.97 21.26 7.36
N GLU A 39 23.00 20.81 8.17
CA GLU A 39 21.99 21.68 8.76
C GLU A 39 22.63 22.64 9.79
N MET A 40 23.57 22.13 10.61
CA MET A 40 24.28 22.96 11.59
C MET A 40 25.11 24.06 10.93
N VAL A 41 25.79 23.77 9.81
CA VAL A 41 26.53 24.78 9.04
C VAL A 41 25.59 25.86 8.51
N ALA A 42 24.45 25.48 7.92
CA ALA A 42 23.48 26.45 7.43
C ALA A 42 22.92 27.35 8.55
N ARG A 43 22.69 26.78 9.75
CA ARG A 43 22.26 27.54 10.93
C ARG A 43 23.35 28.48 11.45
N SER A 44 24.62 28.07 11.42
CA SER A 44 25.77 28.92 11.77
C SER A 44 25.96 30.10 10.82
N LEU A 45 25.51 29.97 9.56
CA LEU A 45 25.47 31.06 8.57
C LEU A 45 24.26 32.00 8.75
N GLY A 46 23.48 31.85 9.82
CA GLY A 46 22.35 32.72 10.16
C GLY A 46 20.98 32.23 9.66
N MET A 47 20.87 31.01 9.13
CA MET A 47 19.55 30.47 8.77
C MET A 47 18.75 30.05 10.00
N ASN A 48 17.48 30.47 10.05
CA ASN A 48 16.52 29.94 11.03
C ASN A 48 16.16 28.47 10.72
N ARG A 49 15.72 27.71 11.72
CA ARG A 49 15.50 26.25 11.67
C ARG A 49 14.55 25.79 10.56
N LEU A 50 13.45 26.52 10.35
CA LEU A 50 12.54 26.24 9.24
C LEU A 50 13.23 26.46 7.89
N ARG A 51 14.01 27.53 7.76
CA ARG A 51 14.71 27.87 6.52
C ARG A 51 15.81 26.85 6.21
N SER A 52 16.58 26.41 7.22
CA SER A 52 17.59 25.35 7.05
C SER A 52 16.96 24.02 6.67
N PHE A 53 15.81 23.66 7.26
CA PHE A 53 15.08 22.45 6.88
C PHE A 53 14.65 22.47 5.41
N PHE A 54 13.97 23.52 4.96
CA PHE A 54 13.49 23.62 3.58
C PHE A 54 14.61 23.79 2.55
N ALA A 55 15.71 24.45 2.90
CA ALA A 55 16.81 24.73 1.99
C ALA A 55 17.87 23.62 1.91
N VAL A 56 18.09 22.86 2.99
CA VAL A 56 19.18 21.89 3.09
C VAL A 56 18.66 20.47 3.28
N THR A 57 17.84 20.24 4.31
CA THR A 57 17.37 18.90 4.68
C THR A 57 16.37 18.34 3.66
N LEU A 58 15.32 19.12 3.32
CA LEU A 58 14.24 18.70 2.44
C LEU A 58 14.71 18.30 1.02
N PRO A 59 15.58 19.08 0.34
CA PRO A 59 16.06 18.70 -1.00
C PRO A 59 16.88 17.41 -1.02
N GLN A 60 17.50 17.04 0.11
CA GLN A 60 18.30 15.82 0.22
C GLN A 60 17.42 14.60 0.47
N ILE A 61 16.44 14.72 1.37
CA ILE A 61 15.49 13.63 1.63
C ILE A 61 14.35 13.58 0.61
N LYS A 62 14.32 14.47 -0.39
CA LYS A 62 13.21 14.56 -1.37
C LYS A 62 12.92 13.24 -2.07
N SER A 63 13.96 12.46 -2.40
CA SER A 63 13.82 11.15 -3.05
C SER A 63 13.10 10.16 -2.14
N SER A 64 13.39 10.21 -0.85
CA SER A 64 12.75 9.40 0.18
C SER A 64 11.31 9.84 0.44
N VAL A 65 11.04 11.15 0.45
CA VAL A 65 9.67 11.67 0.56
C VAL A 65 8.81 11.20 -0.64
N VAL A 66 9.36 11.28 -1.86
CA VAL A 66 8.66 10.81 -3.07
C VAL A 66 8.44 9.30 -3.02
N ALA A 67 9.44 8.51 -2.62
CA ALA A 67 9.30 7.06 -2.48
C ALA A 67 8.22 6.68 -1.45
N GLY A 68 8.22 7.33 -0.28
CA GLY A 68 7.19 7.14 0.74
C GLY A 68 5.79 7.49 0.26
N GLY A 69 5.66 8.58 -0.51
CA GLY A 69 4.40 8.96 -1.14
C GLY A 69 3.90 7.94 -2.16
N ILE A 70 4.79 7.37 -2.97
CA ILE A 70 4.46 6.31 -3.93
C ILE A 70 3.98 5.06 -3.19
N PHE A 71 4.69 4.61 -2.15
CA PHE A 71 4.26 3.44 -1.38
C PHE A 71 2.92 3.65 -0.68
N ALA A 72 2.70 4.83 -0.09
CA ALA A 72 1.40 5.17 0.50
C ALA A 72 0.28 5.20 -0.53
N PHE A 73 0.55 5.70 -1.75
CA PHE A 73 -0.41 5.69 -2.86
C PHE A 73 -0.74 4.26 -3.32
N ILE A 74 0.27 3.42 -3.52
CA ILE A 74 0.09 2.00 -3.89
C ILE A 74 -0.74 1.28 -2.82
N SER A 75 -0.41 1.47 -1.54
CA SER A 75 -1.16 0.87 -0.44
C SER A 75 -2.61 1.36 -0.41
N ALA A 76 -2.85 2.66 -0.64
CA ALA A 76 -4.20 3.22 -0.68
C ALA A 76 -5.04 2.68 -1.87
N MET A 77 -4.39 2.25 -2.95
CA MET A 77 -5.07 1.58 -4.07
C MET A 77 -5.46 0.13 -3.74
N ASP A 78 -4.67 -0.57 -2.92
CA ASP A 78 -4.93 -1.97 -2.53
C ASP A 78 -5.94 -2.12 -1.38
N GLU A 79 -6.43 -1.00 -0.84
CA GLU A 79 -7.35 -0.92 0.30
C GLU A 79 -8.78 -1.42 -0.05
N THR A 80 -8.89 -2.70 -0.37
CA THR A 80 -10.12 -3.38 -0.76
C THR A 80 -10.87 -3.87 0.48
N ILE A 81 -10.15 -4.19 1.56
CA ILE A 81 -10.71 -4.77 2.79
C ILE A 81 -11.42 -3.70 3.63
N VAL A 82 -10.78 -2.55 3.91
CA VAL A 82 -11.42 -1.47 4.67
C VAL A 82 -12.57 -0.84 3.89
N ALA A 83 -12.43 -0.71 2.57
CA ALA A 83 -13.53 -0.28 1.69
C ALA A 83 -14.73 -1.24 1.75
N LEU A 84 -14.51 -2.55 1.84
CA LEU A 84 -15.57 -3.55 1.93
C LEU A 84 -16.31 -3.51 3.27
N PHE A 85 -15.61 -3.21 4.37
CA PHE A 85 -16.20 -3.15 5.71
C PHE A 85 -16.79 -1.77 6.08
N ILE A 86 -16.32 -0.67 5.47
CA ILE A 86 -16.75 0.70 5.80
C ILE A 86 -17.69 1.30 4.74
N SER A 87 -17.54 0.98 3.45
CA SER A 87 -18.37 1.60 2.38
C SER A 87 -19.66 0.82 2.10
N GLY A 88 -20.62 0.93 3.02
CA GLY A 88 -22.00 0.47 2.82
C GLY A 88 -22.86 1.38 1.91
N GLY A 89 -22.29 2.34 1.18
CA GLY A 89 -23.05 3.39 0.47
C GLY A 89 -22.44 3.88 -0.84
N GLN A 90 -23.03 4.96 -1.41
CA GLN A 90 -22.79 5.54 -2.74
C GLN A 90 -21.33 5.97 -3.05
N TYR A 91 -20.44 6.03 -2.05
CA TYR A 91 -19.03 6.39 -2.22
C TYR A 91 -18.13 5.17 -2.07
N GLN A 92 -18.10 4.34 -3.11
CA GLN A 92 -17.28 3.13 -3.16
C GLN A 92 -15.97 3.40 -3.91
N PRO A 93 -14.81 3.05 -3.34
CA PRO A 93 -13.53 3.07 -4.06
C PRO A 93 -13.59 2.21 -5.33
N LEU A 94 -12.81 2.60 -6.34
CA LEU A 94 -12.78 1.94 -7.64
C LEU A 94 -12.53 0.42 -7.53
N THR A 95 -11.59 0.02 -6.67
CA THR A 95 -11.28 -1.38 -6.39
C THR A 95 -12.45 -2.15 -5.82
N LYS A 96 -13.19 -1.57 -4.87
CA LYS A 96 -14.42 -2.16 -4.33
C LYS A 96 -15.47 -2.33 -5.44
N ARG A 97 -15.66 -1.32 -6.30
CA ARG A 97 -16.61 -1.41 -7.42
C ARG A 97 -16.22 -2.49 -8.42
N MET A 98 -14.94 -2.63 -8.76
CA MET A 98 -14.45 -3.71 -9.63
C MET A 98 -14.62 -5.08 -8.95
N PHE A 99 -14.35 -5.19 -7.64
CA PHE A 99 -14.56 -6.43 -6.89
C PHE A 99 -16.03 -6.82 -6.78
N THR A 100 -16.94 -5.88 -6.51
CA THR A 100 -18.38 -6.17 -6.49
C THR A 100 -18.94 -6.41 -7.88
N ALA A 101 -18.46 -5.74 -8.92
CA ALA A 101 -18.83 -6.07 -10.29
C ALA A 101 -18.39 -7.49 -10.64
N LEU A 102 -17.15 -7.86 -10.33
CA LEU A 102 -16.70 -9.24 -10.47
C LEU A 102 -17.55 -10.19 -9.64
N ARG A 103 -17.92 -9.84 -8.40
CA ARG A 103 -18.69 -10.68 -7.46
C ARG A 103 -20.15 -10.87 -7.85
N ASP A 104 -20.82 -9.82 -8.29
CA ASP A 104 -22.20 -9.85 -8.81
C ASP A 104 -22.24 -10.56 -10.18
N GLU A 105 -21.10 -10.62 -10.87
CA GLU A 105 -20.85 -11.37 -12.10
C GLU A 105 -20.01 -12.64 -11.87
N ILE A 106 -19.86 -13.11 -10.61
CA ILE A 106 -19.36 -14.47 -10.32
C ILE A 106 -20.50 -15.38 -10.72
N ASP A 107 -20.52 -15.71 -12.00
CA ASP A 107 -21.04 -16.99 -12.44
C ASP A 107 -20.24 -18.04 -11.64
N PRO A 108 -20.86 -18.78 -10.69
CA PRO A 108 -20.17 -19.76 -9.85
C PRO A 108 -19.37 -20.80 -10.66
N THR A 109 -19.65 -20.88 -11.96
CA THR A 109 -18.92 -21.62 -12.97
C THR A 109 -17.45 -21.20 -13.10
N ILE A 110 -17.10 -19.91 -13.05
CA ILE A 110 -15.70 -19.45 -13.20
C ILE A 110 -14.86 -19.85 -11.98
N ALA A 111 -15.44 -19.72 -10.78
CA ALA A 111 -14.80 -20.17 -9.54
C ALA A 111 -14.58 -21.68 -9.58
N ALA A 112 -15.58 -22.47 -9.98
CA ALA A 112 -15.48 -23.92 -10.11
C ALA A 112 -14.41 -24.37 -11.12
N ILE A 113 -14.32 -23.73 -12.28
CA ILE A 113 -13.28 -24.01 -13.29
C ILE A 113 -11.88 -23.72 -12.73
N SER A 114 -11.71 -22.61 -12.01
CA SER A 114 -10.42 -22.22 -11.42
C SER A 114 -9.94 -23.22 -10.37
N THR A 115 -10.85 -23.73 -9.53
CA THR A 115 -10.51 -24.78 -8.55
C THR A 115 -10.17 -26.10 -9.25
N LEU A 116 -10.90 -26.47 -10.31
CA LEU A 116 -10.64 -27.68 -11.09
C LEU A 116 -9.27 -27.63 -11.80
N MET A 117 -8.93 -26.52 -12.44
CA MET A 117 -7.61 -26.34 -13.06
C MET A 117 -6.49 -26.41 -12.02
N THR A 118 -6.66 -25.73 -10.89
CA THR A 118 -5.67 -25.76 -9.79
C THR A 118 -5.49 -27.19 -9.27
N ALA A 119 -6.58 -27.91 -9.02
CA ALA A 119 -6.54 -29.30 -8.56
C ALA A 119 -5.87 -30.23 -9.58
N ALA A 120 -6.15 -30.05 -10.88
CA ALA A 120 -5.52 -30.81 -11.96
C ALA A 120 -4.00 -30.56 -12.02
N SER A 121 -3.56 -29.30 -11.91
CA SER A 121 -2.13 -28.96 -11.86
C SER A 121 -1.43 -29.58 -10.65
N PHE A 122 -2.04 -29.51 -9.46
CA PHE A 122 -1.52 -30.17 -8.26
C PHE A 122 -1.42 -31.69 -8.44
N MET A 123 -2.43 -32.32 -9.04
CA MET A 123 -2.46 -33.77 -9.25
C MET A 123 -1.40 -34.21 -10.27
N LEU A 124 -1.18 -33.45 -11.35
CA LEU A 124 -0.09 -33.69 -12.31
C LEU A 124 1.29 -33.61 -11.64
N VAL A 125 1.52 -32.60 -10.81
CA VAL A 125 2.78 -32.44 -10.07
C VAL A 125 3.00 -33.58 -9.07
N LEU A 126 1.96 -34.05 -8.39
CA LEU A 126 2.03 -35.20 -7.49
C LEU A 126 2.34 -36.52 -8.24
N LEU A 127 1.72 -36.73 -9.40
CA LEU A 127 1.99 -37.89 -10.24
C LEU A 127 3.40 -37.85 -10.87
N ALA A 128 3.88 -36.66 -11.23
CA ALA A 128 5.25 -36.48 -11.72
C ALA A 128 6.29 -36.67 -10.61
N SER A 129 6.06 -36.13 -9.42
CA SER A 129 6.99 -36.24 -8.28
C SER A 129 7.09 -37.65 -7.72
N THR A 130 6.02 -38.45 -7.80
CA THR A 130 6.05 -39.87 -7.42
C THR A 130 6.80 -40.75 -8.43
N ARG A 131 6.90 -40.36 -9.71
CA ARG A 131 7.74 -41.03 -10.71
C ARG A 131 9.23 -40.67 -10.62
N GLY A 132 9.56 -39.47 -10.13
CA GLY A 132 10.95 -39.02 -9.95
C GLY A 132 11.71 -39.72 -8.81
N LYS A 133 11.01 -40.42 -7.90
CA LYS A 133 11.62 -41.05 -6.72
C LYS A 133 12.10 -42.50 -6.92
N ARG A 134 12.09 -43.00 -8.16
CA ARG A 134 12.52 -44.37 -8.52
C ARG A 134 13.75 -44.45 -9.43
N SER A 135 14.43 -43.33 -9.68
CA SER A 135 15.70 -43.28 -10.41
C SER A 135 16.78 -42.57 -9.59
N GLY A 136 17.05 -43.08 -8.40
CA GLY A 136 18.20 -42.75 -7.56
C GLY A 136 18.72 -44.03 -6.93
#